data_AF-A0A919GS69-F1
#
_entry.id   AF-A0A919GS69-F1
#
_cell.length_a   1.000
_cell.length_b   1.000
_cell.length_c   1.000
_cell.angle_alpha   90.00
_cell.angle_beta   90.00
_cell.angle_gamma   90.00
#
_symmetry.space_group_name_H-M   'P 1'
#
loop_
_entity.id
_entity.type
_entity.pdbx_description
1 polymer ?
#
loop_
_entity_poly.entity_id
_entity_poly.type
_entity_poly.pdbx_seq_one_letter_code
_entity_poly.pdbx_strand_id
1 'polypeptide(L)'
;MSAEASAPTVITTDTVRELLSDRKIFPGVPDDLGEDAELVLDSLGLVWLLHVVEERYGLVVEPGDDDIAQLTSLRRLTEFLSAARPEAAEGGGPVDR
;
A
#
# COMPACT_ATOMS: atom_id res chain seq x y z
N MET A 1 9.65 27.89 10.49
CA MET A 1 8.39 27.27 10.97
C MET A 1 8.61 25.77 10.94
N SER A 2 8.86 25.21 12.11
CA SER A 2 9.10 23.80 12.33
C SER A 2 7.77 23.08 12.52
N ALA A 3 7.54 22.06 11.72
CA ALA A 3 6.63 20.96 12.01
C ALA A 3 7.18 19.75 11.27
N GLU A 4 8.29 19.20 11.77
CA GLU A 4 8.67 17.82 11.49
C GLU A 4 7.60 16.94 12.15
N ALA A 5 6.53 16.68 11.40
CA ALA A 5 5.53 15.71 11.76
C ALA A 5 6.19 14.33 11.61
N SER A 6 6.91 13.90 12.65
CA SER A 6 7.09 12.49 12.95
C SER A 6 5.72 11.95 13.36
N ALA A 7 4.84 11.80 12.36
CA ALA A 7 3.56 11.15 12.53
C ALA A 7 3.83 9.65 12.60
N PRO A 8 3.13 8.91 13.47
CA PRO A 8 3.24 7.46 13.48
C PRO A 8 2.95 6.95 12.06
N THR A 9 3.73 5.95 11.61
CA THR A 9 3.64 5.26 10.31
C THR A 9 2.31 4.51 10.17
N VAL A 10 1.19 5.23 10.25
CA VAL A 10 -0.15 4.68 10.12
C VAL A 10 -0.61 4.98 8.71
N ILE A 11 -0.66 3.94 7.89
CA ILE A 11 -1.30 4.02 6.58
C ILE A 11 -2.79 4.25 6.83
N THR A 12 -3.36 5.31 6.25
CA THR A 12 -4.79 5.60 6.34
C THR A 12 -5.42 5.55 4.95
N THR A 13 -6.75 5.46 4.91
CA THR A 13 -7.55 5.54 3.68
C THR A 13 -7.15 6.75 2.81
N ASP A 14 -6.95 7.91 3.44
CA ASP A 14 -6.56 9.15 2.76
C ASP A 14 -5.16 9.06 2.16
N THR A 15 -4.21 8.45 2.90
CA THR A 15 -2.86 8.16 2.41
C THR A 15 -2.88 7.25 1.19
N VAL A 16 -3.64 6.16 1.23
CA VAL A 16 -3.76 5.24 0.10
C VAL A 16 -4.40 5.94 -1.10
N ARG A 17 -5.42 6.78 -0.87
CA ARG A 17 -6.02 7.61 -1.92
C ARG A 17 -5.01 8.56 -2.55
N GLU A 18 -4.16 9.22 -1.77
CA GLU A 18 -3.08 10.07 -2.28
C GLU A 18 -2.13 9.27 -3.18
N LEU A 19 -1.71 8.07 -2.74
CA LEU A 19 -0.84 7.19 -3.52
C LEU A 19 -1.46 6.76 -4.84
N LEU A 20 -2.78 6.51 -4.86
CA LEU A 20 -3.53 6.14 -6.06
C LEU A 20 -3.90 7.33 -6.96
N SER A 21 -3.64 8.57 -6.54
CA SER A 21 -3.98 9.78 -7.31
C SER A 21 -3.07 10.00 -8.53
N ASP A 22 -1.94 9.28 -8.64
CA ASP A 22 -1.08 9.37 -9.82
C ASP A 22 -1.72 8.66 -11.03
N ARG A 23 -2.41 9.45 -11.85
CA ARG A 23 -3.13 8.94 -13.03
C ARG A 23 -2.22 8.42 -14.14
N LYS A 24 -0.90 8.64 -14.07
CA LYS A 24 0.05 8.00 -14.99
C LYS A 24 0.24 6.52 -14.66
N ILE A 25 0.10 6.17 -13.38
CA ILE A 25 0.20 4.81 -12.88
C ILE A 25 -1.18 4.16 -12.77
N PHE A 26 -2.18 4.92 -12.31
CA PHE A 26 -3.55 4.47 -12.07
C PHE A 26 -4.57 5.22 -12.94
N PRO A 27 -4.56 5.02 -14.27
CA PRO A 27 -5.47 5.74 -15.16
C PRO A 27 -6.95 5.42 -14.88
N GLY A 28 -7.26 4.21 -14.38
CA GLY A 28 -8.61 3.75 -14.09
C GLY A 28 -9.18 4.21 -12.74
N VAL A 29 -8.37 4.77 -11.85
CA VAL A 29 -8.80 5.12 -10.49
C VAL A 29 -9.36 6.55 -10.46
N PRO A 30 -10.62 6.74 -10.03
CA PRO A 30 -11.20 8.07 -9.85
C PRO A 30 -10.57 8.78 -8.63
N ASP A 31 -10.40 10.10 -8.74
CA ASP A 31 -9.83 10.94 -7.68
C ASP A 31 -10.67 10.92 -6.38
N ASP A 32 -11.99 10.74 -6.50
CA ASP A 32 -12.92 10.56 -5.39
C ASP A 32 -13.35 9.09 -5.23
N LEU A 33 -12.39 8.17 -5.27
CA LEU A 33 -12.67 6.75 -5.03
C LEU A 33 -13.14 6.54 -3.58
N GLY A 34 -14.40 6.13 -3.41
CA GLY A 34 -14.96 5.75 -2.11
C GLY A 34 -14.26 4.54 -1.50
N GLU A 35 -14.35 4.39 -0.18
CA GLU A 35 -13.66 3.32 0.56
C GLU A 35 -14.11 1.91 0.14
N ASP A 36 -15.41 1.77 -0.13
CA ASP A 36 -16.05 0.53 -0.60
C ASP A 36 -16.30 0.51 -2.12
N ALA A 37 -15.71 1.46 -2.86
CA ALA A 37 -15.81 1.45 -4.31
C ALA A 37 -14.92 0.35 -4.91
N GLU A 38 -15.34 -0.18 -6.05
CA GLU A 38 -14.58 -1.19 -6.80
C GLU A 38 -13.26 -0.57 -7.30
N LEU A 39 -12.15 -1.09 -6.78
CA LEU A 39 -10.79 -0.74 -7.15
C LEU A 39 -10.21 -1.89 -7.96
N VAL A 40 -9.67 -1.58 -9.14
CA VAL A 40 -8.95 -2.55 -9.97
C VAL A 40 -7.51 -2.07 -10.10
N LEU A 41 -6.58 -2.89 -9.62
CA LEU A 41 -5.15 -2.66 -9.77
C LEU A 41 -4.58 -3.61 -10.82
N ASP A 42 -3.96 -3.05 -11.85
CA ASP A 42 -3.12 -3.81 -12.76
C ASP A 42 -1.85 -4.30 -12.04
N SER A 43 -1.19 -5.31 -12.59
CA SER A 43 0.06 -5.86 -12.04
C SER A 43 1.15 -4.79 -11.83
N LEU A 44 1.25 -3.82 -12.74
CA LEU A 44 2.17 -2.69 -12.61
C LEU A 44 1.74 -1.72 -11.49
N GLY A 45 0.46 -1.41 -11.40
CA GLY A 45 -0.07 -0.49 -10.40
C GLY A 45 0.14 -1.02 -8.99
N LEU A 46 -0.09 -2.33 -8.79
CA LEU A 46 0.16 -2.98 -7.51
C LEU A 46 1.65 -2.94 -7.14
N VAL A 47 2.55 -3.38 -8.03
CA VAL A 47 4.00 -3.37 -7.76
C VAL A 47 4.51 -1.96 -7.48
N TRP A 48 4.03 -0.96 -8.23
CA TRP A 48 4.42 0.43 -8.01
C TRP A 48 3.91 0.96 -6.66
N LEU A 49 2.67 0.64 -6.28
CA LEU A 49 2.12 1.04 -4.98
C LEU A 49 2.96 0.48 -3.83
N LEU A 50 3.27 -0.82 -3.88
CA LEU A 50 4.09 -1.48 -2.85
C LEU A 50 5.48 -0.87 -2.78
N HIS A 51 6.10 -0.58 -3.94
CA HIS A 51 7.39 0.08 -4.02
C HIS A 51 7.37 1.49 -3.40
N VAL A 52 6.35 2.30 -3.68
CA VAL A 52 6.25 3.65 -3.08
C VAL A 52 5.98 3.56 -1.58
N VAL A 53 5.20 2.58 -1.13
CA VAL A 53 4.97 2.33 0.29
C VAL A 53 6.29 1.96 1.00
N GLU A 54 7.10 1.11 0.39
CA GLU A 54 8.44 0.77 0.87
C GLU A 54 9.35 2.01 0.91
N GLU A 55 9.44 2.78 -0.18
CA GLU A 55 10.33 3.95 -0.26
C GLU A 55 9.93 5.07 0.71
N ARG A 56 8.62 5.32 0.90
CA ARG A 56 8.13 6.42 1.75
C ARG A 56 8.01 6.03 3.22
N TYR A 57 7.63 4.80 3.51
CA TYR A 57 7.29 4.36 4.87
C TYR A 57 8.23 3.28 5.43
N GLY A 58 9.13 2.71 4.61
CA GLY A 58 9.99 1.60 5.01
C GLY A 58 9.20 0.30 5.28
N LEU A 59 8.03 0.16 4.67
CA LEU A 59 7.14 -0.99 4.83
C LEU A 59 7.32 -1.92 3.63
N VAL A 60 7.93 -3.08 3.84
CA VAL A 60 8.02 -4.14 2.83
C VAL A 60 6.74 -4.96 2.88
N VAL A 61 6.01 -4.99 1.77
CA VAL A 61 4.70 -5.65 1.69
C VAL A 61 4.68 -6.58 0.47
N GLU A 62 4.50 -7.87 0.72
CA GLU A 62 4.44 -8.90 -0.32
C GLU A 62 3.09 -9.62 -0.25
N PRO A 63 2.06 -9.19 -1.01
CA PRO A 63 0.78 -9.89 -1.06
C PRO A 63 0.91 -11.24 -1.78
N GLY A 64 0.34 -12.29 -1.19
CA GLY A 64 0.16 -13.57 -1.88
C GLY A 64 -1.00 -13.52 -2.88
N ASP A 65 -1.17 -14.57 -3.69
CA ASP A 65 -2.23 -14.63 -4.70
C ASP A 65 -3.65 -14.40 -4.12
N ASP A 66 -3.91 -14.91 -2.92
CA ASP A 66 -5.19 -14.73 -2.22
C ASP A 66 -5.37 -13.27 -1.77
N ASP A 67 -4.31 -12.65 -1.25
CA ASP A 67 -4.34 -11.24 -0.84
C ASP A 67 -4.64 -10.34 -2.05
N ILE A 68 -3.95 -10.56 -3.17
CA ILE A 68 -4.15 -9.81 -4.43
C ILE A 68 -5.61 -9.88 -4.86
N ALA A 69 -6.25 -11.04 -4.77
CA ALA A 69 -7.66 -11.21 -5.10
C ALA A 69 -8.61 -10.44 -4.16
N GLN A 70 -8.15 -10.10 -2.95
CA GLN A 70 -8.89 -9.31 -1.97
C GLN A 70 -8.64 -7.80 -2.06
N LEU A 71 -7.61 -7.35 -2.81
CA LEU A 71 -7.27 -5.93 -3.03
C LEU A 71 -8.20 -5.25 -4.06
N THR A 72 -9.52 -5.40 -3.88
CA THR A 72 -10.56 -4.94 -4.80
C THR A 72 -11.28 -3.67 -4.34
N SER A 73 -10.86 -3.09 -3.23
CA SER A 73 -11.40 -1.84 -2.68
C SER A 73 -10.36 -1.10 -1.87
N LEU A 74 -10.54 0.21 -1.72
CA LEU A 74 -9.58 1.05 -1.01
C LEU A 74 -9.54 0.72 0.50
N ARG A 75 -10.67 0.31 1.08
CA ARG A 75 -10.74 -0.21 2.46
C ARG A 75 -9.84 -1.43 2.64
N ARG A 76 -10.00 -2.46 1.79
CA ARG A 76 -9.21 -3.70 1.88
C ARG A 76 -7.72 -3.44 1.71
N LEU A 77 -7.37 -2.59 0.75
CA LEU A 77 -5.99 -2.18 0.51
C LEU A 77 -5.40 -1.44 1.72
N THR A 78 -6.17 -0.54 2.32
CA THR A 78 -5.74 0.17 3.54
C THR A 78 -5.56 -0.78 4.71
N GLU A 79 -6.50 -1.72 4.93
CA GLU A 79 -6.40 -2.74 5.98
C GLU A 79 -5.14 -3.61 5.78
N PHE A 80 -4.89 -4.03 4.54
CA PHE A 80 -3.71 -4.82 4.19
C PHE A 80 -2.40 -4.08 4.46
N LEU A 81 -2.28 -2.84 3.98
CA LEU A 81 -1.09 -2.01 4.20
C LEU A 81 -0.92 -1.60 5.67
N SER A 82 -2.01 -1.43 6.42
CA SER A 82 -1.95 -1.12 7.85
C SER A 82 -1.56 -2.33 8.70
N ALA A 83 -1.87 -3.54 8.24
CA ALA A 83 -1.43 -4.78 8.87
C ALA A 83 0.06 -5.07 8.62
N ALA A 84 0.63 -4.49 7.56
CA ALA A 84 2.06 -4.60 7.30
C ALA A 84 2.85 -3.89 8.40
N ARG A 85 3.72 -4.65 9.06
CA ARG A 85 4.66 -4.08 10.03
C ARG A 85 5.90 -3.59 9.29
N PRO A 86 6.49 -2.47 9.72
CA PRO A 86 7.86 -2.16 9.29
C PRO A 86 8.72 -3.36 9.66
N GLU A 87 9.57 -3.77 8.71
CA GLU A 87 10.65 -4.70 8.96
C GLU A 87 11.51 -4.08 10.07
N ALA A 88 11.16 -4.36 11.33
CA ALA A 88 12.14 -4.34 12.39
C ALA A 88 13.15 -5.36 11.93
N ALA A 89 14.33 -4.89 11.51
CA ALA A 89 15.43 -5.68 11.01
C ALA A 89 15.82 -6.78 12.02
N GLU A 90 15.04 -7.85 12.08
CA GLU A 90 15.19 -9.05 12.89
C GLU A 90 15.01 -10.20 11.90
N GLY A 91 16.12 -10.55 11.29
CA GLY A 91 16.13 -11.41 10.13
C GLY A 91 15.78 -12.88 10.38
N GLY A 92 15.70 -13.58 9.26
CA GLY A 92 16.22 -14.95 9.15
C GLY A 92 15.18 -16.06 9.18
N GLY A 93 15.02 -16.68 8.02
CA GLY A 93 14.97 -18.13 7.89
C GLY A 93 15.70 -18.52 6.60
N PRO A 94 16.66 -19.46 6.64
CA PRO A 94 17.35 -19.90 5.43
C PRO A 94 16.32 -20.55 4.51
N VAL A 95 16.43 -20.29 3.21
CA VAL A 95 15.81 -21.14 2.20
C VAL A 95 16.50 -22.51 2.27
N ASP A 96 16.02 -23.38 3.18
CA ASP A 96 16.44 -24.77 3.28
C ASP A 96 15.64 -25.60 2.27
N ARG A 97 16.39 -26.08 1.26
CA ARG A 97 16.33 -27.41 0.63
C ARG A 97 15.89 -27.52 -0.83
#